data_AF-A0A413LNP0-F1
#
_entry.id   AF-A0A413LNP0-F1
#
_cell.length_a   1.000
_cell.length_b   1.000
_cell.length_c   1.000
_cell.angle_alpha   90.00
_cell.angle_beta   90.00
_cell.angle_gamma   90.00
#
_symmetry.space_group_name_H-M   'P 1'
#
loop_
_entity.id
_entity.type
_entity.pdbx_description
1 polymer ?
#
loop_
_entity_poly.entity_id
_entity_poly.type
_entity_poly.pdbx_seq_one_letter_code
_entity_poly.pdbx_strand_id
1 'polypeptide(L)'
;MQTKGKAYLFIIKSMVKGYILYIFGLLSLLFQGCTTGEELKDNSPPLGNKIQFELFTKSVSYGLPVTRAAANENALDQTPWVLVFTGTNGNATFAEAAQAEYNNGKSYVFLDIQTGPCQLLILANPQDKFYIGNTAYDYSEAGFNAALKSPTVRTLQYASENILTEPLADPQTSAPFVGEKLSMNTLVSVSAINATTRIPTAELKRVAAKVVVSSTAAEFTLQGITAVVNTPKHSRVYNWNSLLTYSNTSLIEYRSNASYSPDFIQAASNSTANDPVYLYESAYNETNNDTYLIIRGTYRNRESYYKMGLVANGAQLDVERNYSYEFTITSVDGYGYATVADAKKSIASNTSLNYQVLIQDNSGYEIQANNDYYLGVTNSHYELYAPQNNTTEYVAFTLVTDCKTPFPDKRIIRSLTTGMEITAPSDG
;
A
#
# COMPACT_ATOMS: atom_id res chain seq x y z
N MET A 1 -42.21 6.70 -76.60
CA MET A 1 -41.81 7.27 -75.28
C MET A 1 -41.46 6.15 -74.28
N GLN A 2 -40.71 5.12 -74.73
CA GLN A 2 -40.55 3.83 -74.01
C GLN A 2 -39.08 3.38 -73.89
N THR A 3 -38.14 4.32 -74.02
CA THR A 3 -36.69 4.03 -74.03
C THR A 3 -35.89 4.76 -72.95
N LYS A 4 -36.51 5.67 -72.18
CA LYS A 4 -35.87 6.34 -71.02
C LYS A 4 -36.13 5.67 -69.66
N GLY A 5 -37.19 4.85 -69.54
CA GLY A 5 -37.53 4.15 -68.28
C GLY A 5 -36.69 2.90 -67.97
N LYS A 6 -36.13 2.24 -69.00
CA LYS A 6 -35.28 1.05 -68.80
C LYS A 6 -33.84 1.39 -68.38
N ALA A 7 -33.32 2.54 -68.82
CA ALA A 7 -31.98 3.00 -68.42
C ALA A 7 -31.92 3.41 -66.94
N TYR A 8 -32.97 4.09 -66.43
CA TYR A 8 -33.03 4.50 -65.02
C TYR A 8 -33.16 3.30 -64.07
N LEU A 9 -33.93 2.27 -64.45
CA LEU A 9 -34.07 1.05 -63.65
C LEU A 9 -32.79 0.18 -63.65
N PHE A 10 -32.00 0.22 -64.73
CA PHE A 10 -30.73 -0.50 -64.82
C PHE A 10 -29.61 0.18 -64.03
N ILE A 11 -29.58 1.53 -64.01
CA ILE A 11 -28.64 2.30 -63.19
C ILE A 11 -28.96 2.15 -61.70
N ILE A 12 -30.24 2.16 -61.30
CA ILE A 12 -30.64 1.91 -59.90
C ILE A 12 -30.32 0.47 -59.48
N LYS A 13 -30.58 -0.55 -60.32
CA LYS A 13 -30.21 -1.95 -60.00
C LYS A 13 -28.69 -2.18 -59.93
N SER A 14 -27.91 -1.47 -60.74
CA SER A 14 -26.44 -1.51 -60.73
C SER A 14 -25.87 -0.83 -59.48
N MET A 15 -26.36 0.36 -59.12
CA MET A 15 -25.97 1.08 -57.90
C MET A 15 -26.40 0.36 -56.62
N VAL A 16 -27.59 -0.26 -56.61
CA VAL A 16 -28.08 -1.06 -55.46
C VAL A 16 -27.30 -2.37 -55.33
N LYS A 17 -26.88 -3.03 -56.43
CA LYS A 17 -25.95 -4.16 -56.35
C LYS A 17 -24.55 -3.75 -55.88
N GLY A 18 -24.05 -2.60 -56.34
CA GLY A 18 -22.77 -2.05 -55.87
C GLY A 18 -22.78 -1.73 -54.38
N TYR A 19 -23.86 -1.10 -53.88
CA TYR A 19 -24.04 -0.81 -52.46
C TYR A 19 -24.33 -2.06 -51.62
N ILE A 20 -25.08 -3.06 -52.11
CA ILE A 20 -25.29 -4.31 -51.39
C ILE A 20 -23.99 -5.12 -51.30
N LEU A 21 -23.16 -5.16 -52.36
CA LEU A 21 -21.84 -5.79 -52.28
C LEU A 21 -20.87 -5.00 -51.39
N TYR A 22 -20.96 -3.66 -51.35
CA TYR A 22 -20.17 -2.85 -50.41
C TYR A 22 -20.61 -3.04 -48.96
N ILE A 23 -21.92 -3.15 -48.70
CA ILE A 23 -22.46 -3.41 -47.37
C ILE A 23 -22.11 -4.84 -46.93
N PHE A 24 -22.19 -5.86 -47.79
CA PHE A 24 -21.72 -7.21 -47.45
C PHE A 24 -20.18 -7.29 -47.29
N GLY A 25 -19.42 -6.50 -48.05
CA GLY A 25 -17.97 -6.35 -47.87
C GLY A 25 -17.59 -5.66 -46.56
N LEU A 26 -18.27 -4.57 -46.19
CA LEU A 26 -18.10 -3.91 -44.89
C LEU A 26 -18.65 -4.76 -43.73
N LEU A 27 -19.70 -5.57 -43.94
CA LEU A 27 -20.21 -6.49 -42.93
C LEU A 27 -19.24 -7.66 -42.73
N SER A 28 -18.53 -8.13 -43.78
CA SER A 28 -17.44 -9.11 -43.64
C SER A 28 -16.20 -8.56 -42.92
N LEU A 29 -15.98 -7.23 -42.96
CA LEU A 29 -14.95 -6.55 -42.16
C LEU A 29 -15.39 -6.34 -40.70
N LEU A 30 -16.69 -6.37 -40.41
CA LEU A 30 -17.24 -6.35 -39.04
C LEU A 30 -17.28 -7.74 -38.37
N PHE A 31 -17.09 -8.82 -39.15
CA PHE A 31 -16.86 -10.17 -38.63
C PHE A 31 -15.37 -10.56 -38.52
N GLN A 32 -14.45 -9.60 -38.71
CA GLN A 32 -13.09 -9.69 -38.17
C GLN A 32 -12.93 -8.90 -36.86
N GLY A 33 -14.04 -8.72 -36.11
CA GLY A 33 -13.95 -8.59 -34.67
C GLY A 33 -13.26 -9.85 -34.16
N CYS A 34 -12.03 -9.68 -33.72
CA CYS A 34 -11.10 -10.72 -33.29
C CYS A 34 -11.85 -11.85 -32.59
N THR A 35 -12.09 -12.96 -33.30
CA THR A 35 -11.99 -14.25 -32.66
C THR A 35 -10.53 -14.34 -32.25
N THR A 36 -10.15 -13.72 -31.13
CA THR A 36 -9.25 -14.42 -30.25
C THR A 36 -10.01 -15.71 -30.01
N GLY A 37 -9.63 -16.76 -30.74
CA GLY A 37 -9.84 -18.08 -30.22
C GLY A 37 -9.34 -17.96 -28.80
N GLU A 38 -10.26 -17.95 -27.85
CA GLU A 38 -9.99 -18.64 -26.61
C GLU A 38 -9.67 -20.06 -27.08
N GLU A 39 -8.40 -20.27 -27.47
CA GLU A 39 -7.71 -21.41 -26.95
C GLU A 39 -7.96 -21.27 -25.45
N LEU A 40 -9.00 -21.99 -24.99
CA LEU A 40 -8.97 -22.60 -23.70
C LEU A 40 -7.57 -23.16 -23.61
N LYS A 41 -6.66 -22.43 -22.95
CA LYS A 41 -5.42 -23.01 -22.46
C LYS A 41 -5.93 -24.21 -21.70
N ASP A 42 -5.70 -25.35 -22.31
CA ASP A 42 -6.08 -26.63 -21.77
C ASP A 42 -5.72 -26.60 -20.29
N ASN A 43 -6.70 -26.86 -19.41
CA ASN A 43 -6.45 -27.04 -17.99
C ASN A 43 -5.56 -28.28 -17.72
N SER A 44 -5.01 -28.89 -18.79
CA SER A 44 -3.81 -29.70 -18.72
C SER A 44 -2.80 -29.09 -17.75
N PRO A 45 -2.32 -29.89 -16.77
CA PRO A 45 -1.22 -29.45 -15.92
C PRO A 45 -0.05 -29.03 -16.81
N PRO A 46 0.80 -28.08 -16.37
CA PRO A 46 1.97 -27.71 -17.13
C PRO A 46 2.74 -28.96 -17.53
N LEU A 47 3.34 -28.95 -18.72
CA LEU A 47 4.41 -29.88 -19.05
C LEU A 47 5.50 -29.78 -17.95
N GLY A 48 5.51 -30.72 -17.00
CA GLY A 48 6.51 -30.82 -15.93
C GLY A 48 5.97 -31.20 -14.56
N ASN A 49 6.88 -31.46 -13.61
CA ASN A 49 6.60 -31.80 -12.20
C ASN A 49 6.08 -30.59 -11.37
N LYS A 50 5.31 -29.67 -11.98
CA LYS A 50 4.78 -28.47 -11.31
C LYS A 50 3.31 -28.61 -10.94
N ILE A 51 2.92 -28.00 -9.82
CA ILE A 51 1.54 -27.94 -9.32
C ILE A 51 1.03 -26.51 -9.49
N GLN A 52 -0.19 -26.38 -10.00
CA GLN A 52 -0.90 -25.11 -10.12
C GLN A 52 -1.63 -24.76 -8.82
N PHE A 53 -1.51 -23.52 -8.37
CA PHE A 53 -2.30 -22.96 -7.29
C PHE A 53 -3.02 -21.71 -7.76
N GLU A 54 -4.31 -21.60 -7.44
CA GLU A 54 -5.00 -20.32 -7.45
C GLU A 54 -4.52 -19.48 -6.27
N LEU A 55 -4.04 -18.27 -6.53
CA LEU A 55 -3.64 -17.32 -5.50
C LEU A 55 -4.79 -16.39 -5.18
N PHE A 56 -5.17 -16.36 -3.91
CA PHE A 56 -6.11 -15.38 -3.36
C PHE A 56 -5.30 -14.33 -2.62
N THR A 57 -4.94 -13.25 -3.31
CA THR A 57 -4.28 -12.08 -2.71
C THR A 57 -5.32 -11.01 -2.43
N LYS A 58 -5.25 -10.40 -1.25
CA LYS A 58 -5.99 -9.19 -0.94
C LYS A 58 -5.02 -8.10 -0.50
N SER A 59 -5.18 -6.92 -1.09
CA SER A 59 -4.54 -5.73 -0.51
C SER A 59 -5.34 -5.42 0.74
N VAL A 60 -4.60 -5.15 1.79
CA VAL A 60 -5.20 -4.68 3.00
C VAL A 60 -5.56 -3.20 2.78
N SER A 61 -6.85 -2.87 2.67
CA SER A 61 -7.31 -1.53 2.24
C SER A 61 -6.85 -0.41 3.19
N TYR A 62 -6.41 0.72 2.63
CA TYR A 62 -6.50 1.99 3.35
C TYR A 62 -7.96 2.29 3.63
N GLY A 63 -8.25 2.78 4.84
CA GLY A 63 -9.49 3.52 5.06
C GLY A 63 -9.55 4.69 4.09
N LEU A 64 -10.70 4.83 3.43
CA LEU A 64 -11.12 5.88 2.50
C LEU A 64 -10.47 5.92 1.09
N PRO A 65 -11.28 6.03 0.02
CA PRO A 65 -10.78 6.38 -1.31
C PRO A 65 -10.31 7.84 -1.33
N VAL A 66 -9.01 8.05 -1.51
CA VAL A 66 -8.45 9.39 -1.73
C VAL A 66 -8.82 9.90 -3.14
N THR A 67 -9.40 11.09 -3.19
CA THR A 67 -9.69 11.78 -4.45
C THR A 67 -8.41 12.39 -5.03
N ARG A 68 -7.87 11.74 -6.07
CA ARG A 68 -6.77 12.13 -6.99
C ARG A 68 -5.31 12.00 -6.52
N ALA A 69 -4.48 11.51 -7.47
CA ALA A 69 -3.01 11.53 -7.62
C ALA A 69 -2.09 11.10 -6.46
N ALA A 70 -2.60 10.51 -5.37
CA ALA A 70 -1.77 9.75 -4.44
C ALA A 70 -1.29 8.41 -5.04
N ALA A 71 -0.39 7.69 -4.36
CA ALA A 71 -0.06 6.32 -4.72
C ALA A 71 -1.32 5.46 -4.87
N ASN A 72 -1.30 4.46 -5.76
CA ASN A 72 -2.39 3.50 -5.87
C ASN A 72 -2.29 2.50 -4.73
N GLU A 73 -2.75 2.99 -3.60
CA GLU A 73 -2.61 2.44 -2.28
C GLU A 73 -3.14 1.00 -2.16
N ASN A 74 -4.25 0.68 -2.82
CA ASN A 74 -4.96 -0.60 -2.70
C ASN A 74 -4.90 -1.48 -3.94
N ALA A 75 -4.39 -0.98 -5.06
CA ALA A 75 -4.29 -1.81 -6.25
C ALA A 75 -3.24 -2.89 -6.05
N LEU A 76 -3.64 -4.11 -6.42
CA LEU A 76 -2.72 -5.22 -6.58
C LEU A 76 -2.46 -5.46 -8.06
N ASP A 77 -1.23 -5.81 -8.35
CA ASP A 77 -0.89 -6.52 -9.57
C ASP A 77 -1.50 -7.91 -9.53
N GLN A 78 -2.02 -8.29 -10.68
CA GLN A 78 -2.68 -9.57 -10.91
C GLN A 78 -1.67 -10.72 -11.10
N THR A 79 -0.38 -10.40 -11.14
CA THR A 79 0.72 -11.32 -11.44
C THR A 79 1.82 -11.24 -10.37
N PRO A 80 1.51 -11.46 -9.08
CA PRO A 80 2.51 -11.41 -8.01
C PRO A 80 3.61 -12.47 -8.20
N TRP A 81 4.79 -12.18 -7.68
CA TRP A 81 5.89 -13.14 -7.57
C TRP A 81 5.74 -13.99 -6.31
N VAL A 82 6.09 -15.27 -6.42
CA VAL A 82 6.17 -16.21 -5.31
C VAL A 82 7.59 -16.75 -5.25
N LEU A 83 8.30 -16.44 -4.17
CA LEU A 83 9.60 -17.01 -3.85
C LEU A 83 9.40 -18.18 -2.89
N VAL A 84 9.85 -19.37 -3.29
CA VAL A 84 9.71 -20.59 -2.49
C VAL A 84 11.00 -20.82 -1.73
N PHE A 85 10.87 -20.95 -0.41
CA PHE A 85 11.95 -21.38 0.47
C PHE A 85 11.59 -22.73 1.10
N THR A 86 12.40 -23.76 0.90
CA THR A 86 12.21 -25.09 1.49
C THR A 86 12.72 -25.12 2.93
N GLY A 87 11.90 -25.55 3.87
CA GLY A 87 12.18 -25.60 5.29
C GLY A 87 11.20 -24.76 6.12
N THR A 88 11.60 -24.49 7.36
CA THR A 88 10.82 -23.70 8.32
C THR A 88 11.60 -22.50 8.80
N ASN A 89 10.87 -21.44 9.17
CA ASN A 89 11.41 -20.22 9.78
C ASN A 89 12.50 -19.55 8.90
N GLY A 90 13.30 -18.68 9.50
CA GLY A 90 14.39 -17.97 8.82
C GLY A 90 15.47 -18.85 8.18
N ASN A 91 15.54 -20.14 8.52
CA ASN A 91 16.53 -21.09 7.98
C ASN A 91 16.08 -21.77 6.67
N ALA A 92 14.82 -21.58 6.25
CA ALA A 92 14.32 -22.13 4.99
C ALA A 92 15.17 -21.62 3.82
N THR A 93 15.51 -22.49 2.88
CA THR A 93 16.47 -22.21 1.80
C THR A 93 15.77 -21.92 0.48
N PHE A 94 16.23 -20.91 -0.25
CA PHE A 94 15.64 -20.55 -1.54
C PHE A 94 15.68 -21.72 -2.54
N ALA A 95 14.55 -22.02 -3.17
CA ALA A 95 14.37 -23.14 -4.10
C ALA A 95 14.02 -22.67 -5.51
N GLU A 96 12.98 -21.84 -5.63
CA GLU A 96 12.52 -21.29 -6.92
C GLU A 96 11.87 -19.92 -6.75
N ALA A 97 11.75 -19.20 -7.86
CA ALA A 97 10.94 -18.00 -8.00
C ALA A 97 9.99 -18.20 -9.19
N ALA A 98 8.70 -17.95 -8.98
CA ALA A 98 7.68 -18.06 -10.02
C ALA A 98 6.80 -16.81 -10.03
N GLN A 99 6.53 -16.27 -11.22
CA GLN A 99 5.52 -15.23 -11.38
C GLN A 99 4.16 -15.88 -11.61
N ALA A 100 3.12 -15.34 -10.97
CA ALA A 100 1.76 -15.76 -11.25
C ALA A 100 1.31 -15.29 -12.63
N GLU A 101 0.51 -16.12 -13.30
CA GLU A 101 -0.23 -15.77 -14.51
C GLU A 101 -1.63 -15.30 -14.13
N TYR A 102 -2.14 -14.27 -14.82
CA TYR A 102 -3.53 -13.84 -14.67
C TYR A 102 -4.38 -14.38 -15.81
N ASN A 103 -5.44 -15.12 -15.46
CA ASN A 103 -6.37 -15.69 -16.42
C ASN A 103 -7.79 -15.71 -15.84
N ASN A 104 -8.78 -15.26 -16.63
CA ASN A 104 -10.20 -15.28 -16.29
C ASN A 104 -10.54 -14.75 -14.88
N GLY A 105 -9.97 -13.59 -14.51
CA GLY A 105 -10.26 -12.96 -13.22
C GLY A 105 -9.48 -13.53 -12.04
N LYS A 106 -8.58 -14.49 -12.27
CA LYS A 106 -7.86 -15.23 -11.24
C LYS A 106 -6.36 -15.25 -11.50
N SER A 107 -5.59 -15.24 -10.43
CA SER A 107 -4.13 -15.38 -10.47
C SER A 107 -3.75 -16.82 -10.18
N TYR A 108 -2.88 -17.41 -11.00
CA TYR A 108 -2.40 -18.77 -10.83
C TYR A 108 -0.87 -18.81 -10.80
N VAL A 109 -0.29 -19.58 -9.90
CA VAL A 109 1.15 -19.82 -9.86
C VAL A 109 1.46 -21.29 -10.03
N PHE A 110 2.54 -21.60 -10.73
CA PHE A 110 3.01 -22.96 -10.98
C PHE A 110 4.33 -23.20 -10.25
N LEU A 111 4.30 -24.08 -9.25
CA LEU A 111 5.41 -24.33 -8.34
C LEU A 111 5.88 -25.78 -8.45
N ASP A 112 7.17 -26.02 -8.30
CA ASP A 112 7.76 -27.36 -8.26
C ASP A 112 7.29 -28.13 -7.02
N ILE A 113 7.04 -29.43 -7.18
CA ILE A 113 6.65 -30.30 -6.06
C ILE A 113 7.72 -30.26 -4.95
N GLN A 114 7.28 -30.04 -3.72
CA GLN A 114 8.11 -30.08 -2.51
C GLN A 114 7.51 -31.07 -1.52
N THR A 115 8.31 -32.01 -1.03
CA THR A 115 7.87 -33.06 -0.09
C THR A 115 7.89 -32.62 1.38
N GLY A 116 8.55 -31.51 1.68
CA GLY A 116 8.69 -30.98 3.04
C GLY A 116 8.12 -29.57 3.22
N PRO A 117 8.18 -29.03 4.44
CA PRO A 117 7.68 -27.70 4.76
C PRO A 117 8.27 -26.63 3.85
N CYS A 118 7.48 -25.63 3.48
CA CYS A 118 7.92 -24.50 2.66
C CYS A 118 7.41 -23.18 3.22
N GLN A 119 8.17 -22.12 2.97
CA GLN A 119 7.80 -20.73 3.20
C GLN A 119 7.64 -20.05 1.83
N LEU A 120 6.45 -19.53 1.56
CA LEU A 120 6.11 -18.85 0.31
C LEU A 120 6.12 -17.35 0.57
N LEU A 121 7.18 -16.66 0.12
CA LEU A 121 7.25 -15.20 0.18
C LEU A 121 6.60 -14.64 -1.09
N ILE A 122 5.42 -14.05 -0.91
CA ILE A 122 4.61 -13.48 -2.00
C ILE A 122 4.92 -11.99 -2.10
N LEU A 123 5.31 -11.53 -3.28
CA LEU A 123 5.66 -10.15 -3.58
C LEU A 123 4.71 -9.60 -4.65
N ALA A 124 3.98 -8.55 -4.33
CA ALA A 124 3.06 -7.88 -5.25
C ALA A 124 3.51 -6.44 -5.51
N ASN A 125 3.10 -5.89 -6.65
CA ASN A 125 3.48 -4.54 -7.09
C ASN A 125 5.00 -4.33 -7.06
N PRO A 126 5.80 -5.23 -7.66
CA PRO A 126 7.24 -5.06 -7.67
C PRO A 126 7.62 -3.75 -8.36
N GLN A 127 8.63 -3.07 -7.82
CA GLN A 127 9.32 -1.98 -8.52
C GLN A 127 10.12 -2.53 -9.72
N ASP A 128 10.74 -1.65 -10.49
CA ASP A 128 11.52 -2.03 -11.68
C ASP A 128 12.67 -2.99 -11.33
N LYS A 129 13.30 -2.78 -10.17
CA LYS A 129 14.43 -3.57 -9.65
C LYS A 129 14.29 -3.83 -8.15
N PHE A 130 14.97 -4.86 -7.68
CA PHE A 130 15.31 -5.02 -6.26
C PHE A 130 16.82 -4.98 -6.08
N TYR A 131 17.27 -4.71 -4.85
CA TYR A 131 18.68 -4.50 -4.56
C TYR A 131 19.18 -5.46 -3.49
N ILE A 132 20.43 -5.91 -3.63
CA ILE A 132 21.20 -6.49 -2.52
C ILE A 132 22.48 -5.67 -2.37
N GLY A 133 22.59 -4.95 -1.25
CA GLY A 133 23.58 -3.88 -1.12
C GLY A 133 23.34 -2.82 -2.21
N ASN A 134 24.37 -2.53 -3.01
CA ASN A 134 24.29 -1.58 -4.13
C ASN A 134 24.03 -2.26 -5.49
N THR A 135 23.88 -3.59 -5.53
CA THR A 135 23.69 -4.34 -6.77
C THR A 135 22.20 -4.45 -7.10
N ALA A 136 21.81 -3.99 -8.28
CA ALA A 136 20.45 -4.10 -8.80
C ALA A 136 20.21 -5.46 -9.47
N TYR A 137 19.01 -5.99 -9.32
CA TYR A 137 18.53 -7.21 -9.95
C TYR A 137 17.11 -7.01 -10.49
N ASP A 138 16.80 -7.72 -11.57
CA ASP A 138 15.48 -7.69 -12.19
C ASP A 138 14.50 -8.56 -11.42
N TYR A 139 13.25 -8.12 -11.28
CA TYR A 139 12.13 -8.98 -10.88
C TYR A 139 11.84 -10.02 -11.98
N SER A 140 12.62 -11.09 -11.97
CA SER A 140 12.58 -12.19 -12.91
C SER A 140 13.13 -13.46 -12.24
N GLU A 141 12.78 -14.63 -12.78
CA GLU A 141 13.34 -15.89 -12.27
C GLU A 141 14.88 -15.88 -12.34
N ALA A 142 15.46 -15.37 -13.44
CA ALA A 142 16.90 -15.24 -13.59
C ALA A 142 17.52 -14.28 -12.56
N GLY A 143 16.87 -13.14 -12.29
CA GLY A 143 17.31 -12.17 -11.30
C GLY A 143 17.27 -12.71 -9.88
N PHE A 144 16.19 -13.38 -9.47
CA PHE A 144 16.09 -14.04 -8.17
C PHE A 144 17.09 -15.19 -8.04
N ASN A 145 17.29 -16.00 -9.08
CA ASN A 145 18.30 -17.04 -9.06
C ASN A 145 19.72 -16.47 -8.92
N ALA A 146 20.07 -15.41 -9.68
CA ALA A 146 21.36 -14.74 -9.55
C ALA A 146 21.56 -14.12 -8.16
N ALA A 147 20.49 -13.59 -7.56
CA ALA A 147 20.51 -12.97 -6.25
C ALA A 147 20.52 -13.99 -5.09
N LEU A 148 19.83 -15.13 -5.20
CA LEU A 148 19.55 -16.00 -4.05
C LEU A 148 20.15 -17.41 -4.15
N LYS A 149 20.45 -17.90 -5.35
CA LYS A 149 20.90 -19.29 -5.59
C LYS A 149 22.41 -19.50 -5.44
N SER A 150 23.06 -18.66 -4.63
CA SER A 150 24.50 -18.70 -4.32
C SER A 150 25.00 -20.10 -3.92
N PRO A 151 26.28 -20.46 -4.20
CA PRO A 151 26.87 -21.76 -3.80
C PRO A 151 26.87 -22.02 -2.29
N THR A 152 26.77 -20.96 -1.48
CA THR A 152 26.26 -21.02 -0.11
C THR A 152 24.77 -20.67 -0.16
N VAL A 153 23.92 -21.68 -0.01
CA VAL A 153 22.46 -21.54 -0.13
C VAL A 153 21.95 -20.41 0.76
N ARG A 154 21.27 -19.40 0.17
CA ARG A 154 20.73 -18.26 0.93
C ARG A 154 19.39 -18.64 1.57
N THR A 155 19.24 -18.25 2.82
CA THR A 155 18.05 -18.56 3.63
C THR A 155 16.98 -17.48 3.50
N LEU A 156 15.77 -17.75 3.98
CA LEU A 156 14.68 -16.76 4.10
C LEU A 156 15.13 -15.58 4.94
N GLN A 157 15.84 -15.80 6.04
CA GLN A 157 16.42 -14.74 6.86
C GLN A 157 17.35 -13.86 6.04
N TYR A 158 18.28 -14.46 5.30
CA TYR A 158 19.19 -13.70 4.43
C TYR A 158 18.41 -12.85 3.43
N ALA A 159 17.45 -13.45 2.72
CA ALA A 159 16.64 -12.75 1.73
C ALA A 159 15.87 -11.57 2.36
N SER A 160 15.28 -11.78 3.53
CA SER A 160 14.52 -10.76 4.27
C SER A 160 15.41 -9.62 4.75
N GLU A 161 16.65 -9.91 5.15
CA GLU A 161 17.58 -8.90 5.66
C GLU A 161 18.27 -8.10 4.54
N ASN A 162 18.34 -8.64 3.32
CA ASN A 162 19.22 -8.13 2.27
C ASN A 162 18.50 -7.74 0.97
N ILE A 163 17.28 -8.22 0.69
CA ILE A 163 16.51 -7.74 -0.45
C ILE A 163 15.87 -6.40 -0.09
N LEU A 164 16.33 -5.36 -0.77
CA LEU A 164 15.92 -3.98 -0.56
C LEU A 164 15.10 -3.48 -1.74
N THR A 165 14.19 -2.55 -1.45
CA THR A 165 13.48 -1.76 -2.46
C THR A 165 14.44 -0.90 -3.27
N GLU A 166 13.95 -0.35 -4.37
CA GLU A 166 14.70 0.65 -5.13
C GLU A 166 15.05 1.86 -4.24
N PRO A 167 16.31 2.32 -4.25
CA PRO A 167 16.73 3.44 -3.44
C PRO A 167 16.11 4.75 -3.95
N LEU A 168 15.55 5.52 -3.02
CA LEU A 168 15.13 6.89 -3.27
C LEU A 168 16.35 7.82 -3.48
N ALA A 169 16.11 8.96 -4.11
CA ALA A 169 17.13 9.97 -4.33
C ALA A 169 17.47 10.71 -3.02
N ASP A 170 18.66 11.31 -2.97
CA ASP A 170 19.07 12.17 -1.87
C ASP A 170 19.62 13.51 -2.39
N PRO A 171 18.91 14.64 -2.21
CA PRO A 171 17.55 14.72 -1.66
C PRO A 171 16.50 14.12 -2.62
N GLN A 172 15.40 13.64 -2.05
CA GLN A 172 14.20 13.29 -2.80
C GLN A 172 13.39 14.58 -3.06
N THR A 173 13.31 14.99 -4.33
CA THR A 173 12.73 16.29 -4.72
C THR A 173 11.27 16.24 -5.17
N SER A 174 10.71 15.04 -5.27
CA SER A 174 9.29 14.80 -5.56
C SER A 174 8.73 13.73 -4.63
N ALA A 175 7.44 13.80 -4.31
CA ALA A 175 6.76 12.77 -3.53
C ALA A 175 7.00 11.38 -4.18
N PRO A 176 7.50 10.39 -3.43
CA PRO A 176 7.73 9.06 -3.96
C PRO A 176 6.39 8.34 -4.20
N PHE A 177 6.39 7.36 -5.13
CA PHE A 177 5.26 6.49 -5.45
C PHE A 177 4.00 7.17 -6.04
N VAL A 178 4.11 8.42 -6.49
CA VAL A 178 2.99 9.14 -7.11
C VAL A 178 2.53 8.42 -8.38
N GLY A 179 1.27 7.96 -8.38
CA GLY A 179 0.71 7.21 -9.50
C GLY A 179 1.21 5.76 -9.62
N GLU A 180 2.10 5.32 -8.72
CA GLU A 180 2.63 3.95 -8.67
C GLU A 180 1.80 3.09 -7.72
N LYS A 181 1.83 1.77 -7.93
CA LYS A 181 1.29 0.82 -6.96
C LYS A 181 2.36 0.55 -5.89
N LEU A 182 1.98 0.63 -4.61
CA LEU A 182 2.93 0.39 -3.54
C LEU A 182 3.33 -1.09 -3.48
N SER A 183 4.62 -1.39 -3.42
CA SER A 183 5.13 -2.74 -3.22
C SER A 183 4.54 -3.36 -1.96
N MET A 184 4.06 -4.60 -2.07
CA MET A 184 3.48 -5.35 -0.96
C MET A 184 4.06 -6.74 -0.86
N ASN A 185 4.01 -7.31 0.33
CA ASN A 185 4.58 -8.61 0.63
C ASN A 185 3.74 -9.36 1.67
N THR A 186 3.86 -10.68 1.69
CA THR A 186 3.41 -11.53 2.79
C THR A 186 4.16 -12.85 2.78
N LEU A 187 4.16 -13.55 3.91
CA LEU A 187 4.75 -14.88 4.04
C LEU A 187 3.67 -15.89 4.40
N VAL A 188 3.61 -16.95 3.62
CA VAL A 188 2.68 -18.07 3.84
C VAL A 188 3.47 -19.34 4.09
N SER A 189 3.24 -19.98 5.23
CA SER A 189 3.83 -21.30 5.52
C SER A 189 2.91 -22.43 5.04
N VAL A 190 3.48 -23.42 4.35
CA VAL A 190 2.78 -24.63 3.94
C VAL A 190 3.58 -25.88 4.33
N SER A 191 2.91 -27.01 4.57
CA SER A 191 3.58 -28.25 4.98
C SER A 191 4.28 -28.99 3.84
N ALA A 192 3.88 -28.72 2.60
CA ALA A 192 4.40 -29.30 1.36
C ALA A 192 3.85 -28.51 0.16
N ILE A 193 4.40 -28.77 -1.04
CA ILE A 193 3.83 -28.32 -2.32
C ILE A 193 3.43 -29.58 -3.12
N ASN A 194 2.14 -29.92 -3.09
CA ASN A 194 1.55 -31.03 -3.84
C ASN A 194 0.06 -30.75 -4.13
N ALA A 195 -0.64 -31.67 -4.80
CA ALA A 195 -2.05 -31.50 -5.19
C ALA A 195 -3.05 -31.30 -4.02
N THR A 196 -2.66 -31.67 -2.79
CA THR A 196 -3.48 -31.48 -1.59
C THR A 196 -3.18 -30.17 -0.85
N THR A 197 -2.09 -29.48 -1.20
CA THR A 197 -1.71 -28.21 -0.58
C THR A 197 -2.81 -27.17 -0.79
N ARG A 198 -3.07 -26.38 0.24
CA ARG A 198 -3.97 -25.22 0.20
C ARG A 198 -3.16 -24.00 0.62
N ILE A 199 -3.05 -23.03 -0.28
CA ILE A 199 -2.47 -21.73 0.05
C ILE A 199 -3.62 -20.88 0.63
N PRO A 200 -3.54 -20.47 1.91
CA PRO A 200 -4.54 -19.56 2.48
C PRO A 200 -4.58 -18.22 1.74
N THR A 201 -5.63 -17.44 1.96
CA THR A 201 -5.69 -16.06 1.48
C THR A 201 -4.49 -15.27 2.01
N ALA A 202 -3.73 -14.69 1.08
CA ALA A 202 -2.51 -13.95 1.34
C ALA A 202 -2.85 -12.48 1.65
N GLU A 203 -2.67 -12.09 2.92
CA GLU A 203 -2.85 -10.70 3.37
C GLU A 203 -1.56 -9.92 3.15
N LEU A 204 -1.56 -9.04 2.15
CA LEU A 204 -0.37 -8.32 1.73
C LEU A 204 -0.18 -7.01 2.50
N LYS A 205 1.01 -6.81 3.08
CA LYS A 205 1.42 -5.57 3.76
C LYS A 205 2.31 -4.74 2.86
N ARG A 206 2.08 -3.42 2.84
CA ARG A 206 2.93 -2.46 2.12
C ARG A 206 4.32 -2.39 2.73
N VAL A 207 5.30 -2.01 1.91
CA VAL A 207 6.68 -1.74 2.36
C VAL A 207 6.86 -0.31 2.92
N ALA A 208 5.89 0.57 2.69
CA ALA A 208 5.92 1.97 3.10
C ALA A 208 4.82 2.27 4.14
N ALA A 209 5.07 3.28 4.95
CA ALA A 209 4.11 3.94 5.83
C ALA A 209 3.52 5.17 5.14
N LYS A 210 2.40 5.67 5.67
CA LYS A 210 1.73 6.91 5.25
C LYS A 210 1.74 7.91 6.39
N VAL A 211 2.02 9.18 6.09
CA VAL A 211 1.94 10.29 7.03
C VAL A 211 1.06 11.39 6.47
N VAL A 212 0.13 11.84 7.30
CA VAL A 212 -0.75 12.98 7.04
C VAL A 212 -0.59 13.99 8.17
N VAL A 213 -0.50 15.28 7.82
CA VAL A 213 -0.54 16.37 8.79
C VAL A 213 -1.74 17.25 8.48
N SER A 214 -2.53 17.55 9.50
CA SER A 214 -3.65 18.48 9.42
C SER A 214 -3.68 19.42 10.63
N SER A 215 -4.51 20.47 10.56
CA SER A 215 -4.71 21.37 11.68
C SER A 215 -6.16 21.80 11.84
N THR A 216 -6.60 21.81 13.10
CA THR A 216 -7.83 22.43 13.58
C THR A 216 -7.54 23.57 14.57
N ALA A 217 -6.28 23.95 14.74
CA ALA A 217 -5.85 24.92 15.72
C ALA A 217 -6.33 26.33 15.37
N ALA A 218 -6.83 27.05 16.37
CA ALA A 218 -7.25 28.43 16.20
C ALA A 218 -6.06 29.34 15.85
N GLU A 219 -6.30 30.33 14.98
CA GLU A 219 -5.29 31.32 14.54
C GLU A 219 -4.04 30.71 13.85
N PHE A 220 -4.10 29.42 13.48
CA PHE A 220 -3.03 28.72 12.77
C PHE A 220 -3.53 28.20 11.43
N THR A 221 -2.81 28.53 10.36
CA THR A 221 -3.03 27.97 9.03
C THR A 221 -1.82 27.12 8.64
N LEU A 222 -2.03 25.82 8.44
CA LEU A 222 -1.03 24.91 7.90
C LEU A 222 -0.82 25.20 6.41
N GLN A 223 0.42 25.46 6.00
CA GLN A 223 0.80 25.68 4.60
C GLN A 223 1.25 24.39 3.92
N GLY A 224 1.94 23.51 4.67
CA GLY A 224 2.42 22.24 4.12
C GLY A 224 3.54 21.62 4.92
N ILE A 225 4.03 20.49 4.42
CA ILE A 225 5.25 19.84 4.91
C ILE A 225 6.40 20.35 4.06
N THR A 226 7.27 21.14 4.67
CA THR A 226 8.45 21.74 4.02
C THR A 226 9.54 20.70 3.75
N ALA A 227 9.78 19.79 4.70
CA ALA A 227 10.76 18.73 4.57
C ALA A 227 10.44 17.51 5.44
N VAL A 228 10.94 16.35 5.03
CA VAL A 228 11.02 15.12 5.84
C VAL A 228 12.49 14.76 5.93
N VAL A 229 13.01 14.56 7.13
CA VAL A 229 14.45 14.42 7.34
C VAL A 229 14.73 13.13 8.11
N ASN A 230 15.87 12.52 7.82
CA ASN A 230 16.33 11.25 8.40
C ASN A 230 15.47 10.04 8.06
N THR A 231 14.82 10.05 6.91
CA THR A 231 14.09 8.86 6.43
C THR A 231 15.05 7.90 5.73
N PRO A 232 14.88 6.57 5.83
CA PRO A 232 15.72 5.62 5.11
C PRO A 232 15.61 5.77 3.59
N LYS A 233 16.73 5.53 2.90
CA LYS A 233 16.84 5.54 1.43
C LYS A 233 16.08 4.39 0.76
N HIS A 234 16.00 3.25 1.43
CA HIS A 234 15.38 2.01 0.97
C HIS A 234 14.80 1.24 2.16
N SER A 235 13.85 0.35 1.90
CA SER A 235 13.30 -0.59 2.88
C SER A 235 13.65 -2.02 2.52
N ARG A 236 13.62 -2.92 3.50
CA ARG A 236 13.59 -4.36 3.24
C ARG A 236 12.26 -4.73 2.60
N VAL A 237 12.29 -5.55 1.55
CA VAL A 237 11.06 -5.99 0.90
C VAL A 237 10.20 -6.85 1.83
N TYR A 238 10.81 -7.64 2.74
CA TYR A 238 10.10 -8.40 3.77
C TYR A 238 10.88 -8.42 5.09
N ASN A 239 10.18 -8.43 6.23
CA ASN A 239 10.79 -8.48 7.55
C ASN A 239 10.37 -9.75 8.30
N TRP A 240 11.25 -10.76 8.36
CA TRP A 240 10.90 -12.09 8.83
C TRP A 240 10.73 -12.23 10.35
N ASN A 241 11.42 -11.40 11.13
CA ASN A 241 11.42 -11.48 12.60
C ASN A 241 10.57 -10.37 13.24
N SER A 242 9.90 -9.57 12.42
CA SER A 242 9.11 -8.40 12.85
C SER A 242 9.91 -7.37 13.66
N LEU A 243 11.24 -7.45 13.68
CA LEU A 243 12.09 -6.47 14.34
C LEU A 243 12.35 -5.35 13.34
N LEU A 244 11.83 -4.17 13.62
CA LEU A 244 12.22 -2.98 12.88
C LEU A 244 13.72 -2.82 13.00
N THR A 245 14.40 -2.92 11.86
CA THR A 245 15.86 -2.82 11.86
C THR A 245 16.22 -1.43 11.40
N TYR A 246 16.87 -0.71 12.29
CA TYR A 246 17.35 0.64 12.09
C TYR A 246 18.35 0.70 10.93
N SER A 247 18.11 1.59 9.97
CA SER A 247 19.09 1.96 8.94
C SER A 247 19.74 3.29 9.32
N ASN A 248 20.74 3.31 10.23
CA ASN A 248 21.55 4.53 10.47
C ASN A 248 22.35 4.95 9.24
N THR A 249 22.67 3.98 8.40
CA THR A 249 23.45 4.20 7.19
C THR A 249 22.46 4.40 6.05
N SER A 250 22.66 5.45 5.24
CA SER A 250 21.78 5.80 4.10
C SER A 250 20.43 6.42 4.49
N LEU A 251 20.46 7.45 5.35
CA LEU A 251 19.33 8.34 5.58
C LEU A 251 19.32 9.46 4.55
N ILE A 252 18.14 9.90 4.12
CA ILE A 252 17.94 10.91 3.09
C ILE A 252 16.99 12.01 3.56
N GLU A 253 16.91 13.08 2.78
CA GLU A 253 15.97 14.18 2.99
C GLU A 253 14.98 14.31 1.84
N TYR A 254 13.71 14.54 2.18
CA TYR A 254 12.69 14.97 1.24
C TYR A 254 12.56 16.48 1.30
N ARG A 255 12.73 17.16 0.17
CA ARG A 255 12.57 18.62 0.04
C ARG A 255 12.36 19.00 -1.42
N SER A 256 11.54 20.00 -1.71
CA SER A 256 11.30 20.45 -3.09
C SER A 256 12.59 20.90 -3.81
N ASN A 257 13.44 21.65 -3.12
CA ASN A 257 14.76 22.11 -3.59
C ASN A 257 15.60 22.63 -2.41
N ALA A 258 16.81 23.11 -2.70
CA ALA A 258 17.76 23.61 -1.69
C ALA A 258 17.27 24.85 -0.91
N SER A 259 16.29 25.59 -1.45
CA SER A 259 15.68 26.75 -0.80
C SER A 259 14.44 26.39 0.02
N TYR A 260 14.00 25.13 0.01
CA TYR A 260 12.79 24.65 0.71
C TYR A 260 11.51 25.39 0.32
N SER A 261 11.42 25.84 -0.93
CA SER A 261 10.27 26.60 -1.44
C SER A 261 9.97 26.22 -2.90
N PRO A 262 8.74 25.78 -3.23
CA PRO A 262 7.57 25.64 -2.35
C PRO A 262 7.74 24.53 -1.31
N ASP A 263 6.78 24.34 -0.40
CA ASP A 263 6.81 23.17 0.51
C ASP A 263 6.93 21.84 -0.29
N PHE A 264 7.49 20.79 0.31
CA PHE A 264 7.59 19.48 -0.34
C PHE A 264 6.20 18.89 -0.64
N ILE A 265 5.29 19.01 0.33
CA ILE A 265 3.86 18.70 0.19
C ILE A 265 3.07 19.95 0.55
N GLN A 266 2.10 20.33 -0.28
CA GLN A 266 1.22 21.46 -0.01
C GLN A 266 0.01 21.01 0.82
N ALA A 267 -0.37 21.81 1.82
CA ALA A 267 -1.64 21.61 2.50
C ALA A 267 -2.79 22.24 1.69
N ALA A 268 -3.88 21.49 1.54
CA ALA A 268 -5.13 21.98 1.02
C ALA A 268 -6.16 22.01 2.15
N SER A 269 -6.72 23.18 2.43
CA SER A 269 -7.69 23.37 3.53
C SER A 269 -7.17 22.88 4.89
N ASN A 270 -5.95 23.30 5.26
CA ASN A 270 -5.26 22.89 6.49
C ASN A 270 -4.97 21.38 6.62
N SER A 271 -4.86 20.65 5.51
CA SER A 271 -4.57 19.22 5.54
C SER A 271 -3.72 18.77 4.35
N THR A 272 -2.81 17.83 4.58
CA THR A 272 -2.09 17.11 3.53
C THR A 272 -2.76 15.77 3.16
N ALA A 273 -3.98 15.49 3.63
CA ALA A 273 -4.63 14.20 3.41
C ALA A 273 -4.81 13.82 1.93
N ASN A 274 -4.97 14.83 1.05
CA ASN A 274 -5.09 14.63 -0.39
C ASN A 274 -3.74 14.36 -1.08
N ASP A 275 -2.63 14.69 -0.42
CA ASP A 275 -1.27 14.51 -0.93
C ASP A 275 -0.36 14.05 0.24
N PRO A 276 -0.53 12.81 0.72
CA PRO A 276 0.20 12.33 1.89
C PRO A 276 1.67 12.09 1.59
N VAL A 277 2.50 12.05 2.64
CA VAL A 277 3.88 11.58 2.52
C VAL A 277 3.91 10.07 2.71
N TYR A 278 4.61 9.36 1.82
CA TYR A 278 5.00 7.98 2.05
C TYR A 278 6.47 7.91 2.40
N LEU A 279 6.82 7.08 3.39
CA LEU A 279 8.20 6.84 3.78
C LEU A 279 8.41 5.37 4.12
N TYR A 280 9.67 4.95 4.06
CA TYR A 280 10.06 3.62 4.48
C TYR A 280 10.12 3.50 6.01
N GLU A 281 9.96 2.26 6.50
CA GLU A 281 10.01 1.97 7.93
C GLU A 281 11.31 2.45 8.58
N SER A 282 11.24 2.98 9.79
CA SER A 282 12.39 3.49 10.53
C SER A 282 12.15 3.37 12.03
N ALA A 283 13.05 2.68 12.74
CA ALA A 283 12.99 2.64 14.20
C ALA A 283 13.44 3.97 14.80
N TYR A 284 12.79 4.37 15.89
CA TYR A 284 13.22 5.43 16.80
C TYR A 284 14.61 5.11 17.37
N ASN A 285 15.47 6.13 17.52
CA ASN A 285 16.77 5.98 18.14
C ASN A 285 17.18 7.27 18.87
N GLU A 286 17.06 7.24 20.21
CA GLU A 286 17.41 8.35 21.10
C GLU A 286 18.83 8.92 20.90
N THR A 287 19.76 8.09 20.43
CA THR A 287 21.18 8.46 20.24
C THR A 287 21.46 8.92 18.81
N ASN A 288 20.68 8.45 17.83
CA ASN A 288 20.96 8.66 16.40
C ASN A 288 19.71 9.18 15.67
N ASN A 289 19.55 10.50 15.67
CA ASN A 289 18.78 11.33 14.74
C ASN A 289 17.46 10.69 14.19
N ASP A 290 16.37 10.89 14.92
CA ASP A 290 15.04 10.38 14.58
C ASP A 290 14.47 10.97 13.28
N THR A 291 13.64 10.21 12.57
CA THR A 291 12.80 10.76 11.49
C THR A 291 11.97 11.92 12.02
N TYR A 292 12.01 13.06 11.36
CA TYR A 292 11.19 14.22 11.72
C TYR A 292 10.67 14.97 10.50
N LEU A 293 9.59 15.72 10.72
CA LEU A 293 9.00 16.62 9.74
C LEU A 293 9.41 18.06 10.05
N ILE A 294 9.51 18.89 9.03
CA ILE A 294 9.44 20.35 9.17
C ILE A 294 8.19 20.80 8.46
N ILE A 295 7.27 21.43 9.18
CA ILE A 295 6.05 22.01 8.61
C ILE A 295 6.16 23.53 8.58
N ARG A 296 5.47 24.13 7.63
CA ARG A 296 5.29 25.58 7.55
C ARG A 296 3.85 25.94 7.89
N GLY A 297 3.70 26.98 8.71
CA GLY A 297 2.38 27.48 9.09
C GLY A 297 2.39 28.96 9.40
N THR A 298 1.22 29.58 9.29
CA THR A 298 0.99 30.97 9.67
C THR A 298 0.24 31.01 10.99
N TYR A 299 0.89 31.44 12.07
CA TYR A 299 0.27 31.65 13.37
C TYR A 299 0.12 33.14 13.64
N ARG A 300 -1.09 33.63 13.93
CA ARG A 300 -1.34 35.06 14.22
C ARG A 300 -0.69 36.02 13.21
N ASN A 301 -0.85 35.72 11.92
CA ASN A 301 -0.28 36.48 10.78
C ASN A 301 1.26 36.43 10.67
N ARG A 302 1.94 35.53 11.37
CA ARG A 302 3.38 35.30 11.22
C ARG A 302 3.64 33.91 10.68
N GLU A 303 4.31 33.85 9.53
CA GLU A 303 4.83 32.59 8.99
C GLU A 303 6.02 32.10 9.81
N SER A 304 6.06 30.80 10.08
CA SER A 304 7.15 30.15 10.81
C SER A 304 7.25 28.66 10.44
N TYR A 305 8.41 28.09 10.73
CA TYR A 305 8.71 26.66 10.55
C TYR A 305 8.71 25.94 11.90
N TYR A 306 8.10 24.76 11.95
CA TYR A 306 8.02 23.94 13.16
C TYR A 306 8.62 22.57 12.88
N LYS A 307 9.54 22.13 13.73
CA LYS A 307 10.14 20.79 13.65
C LYS A 307 9.23 19.83 14.41
N MET A 308 8.67 18.82 13.78
CA MET A 308 7.83 17.83 14.45
C MET A 308 8.57 16.49 14.51
N GLY A 309 8.89 16.03 15.72
CA GLY A 309 9.26 14.64 15.93
C GLY A 309 8.01 13.76 15.83
N LEU A 310 8.19 12.48 15.51
CA LEU A 310 7.10 11.50 15.50
C LEU A 310 6.88 11.02 16.94
N VAL A 311 5.89 11.60 17.62
CA VAL A 311 5.57 11.33 19.03
C VAL A 311 4.06 11.19 19.17
N ALA A 312 3.57 10.20 19.92
CA ALA A 312 2.18 10.11 20.32
C ALA A 312 2.08 9.91 21.83
N ASN A 313 1.19 10.65 22.49
CA ASN A 313 0.96 10.55 23.94
C ASN A 313 2.26 10.67 24.78
N GLY A 314 3.21 11.49 24.32
CA GLY A 314 4.50 11.69 24.97
C GLY A 314 5.53 10.57 24.75
N ALA A 315 5.20 9.55 23.96
CA ALA A 315 6.10 8.46 23.58
C ALA A 315 6.55 8.59 22.12
N GLN A 316 7.80 8.24 21.87
CA GLN A 316 8.43 8.38 20.56
C GLN A 316 7.99 7.20 19.70
N LEU A 317 7.73 7.49 18.42
CA LEU A 317 7.18 6.52 17.49
C LEU A 317 8.25 5.97 16.57
N ASP A 318 8.19 4.66 16.40
CA ASP A 318 8.70 4.01 15.20
C ASP A 318 7.81 4.36 14.00
N VAL A 319 8.41 4.36 12.81
CA VAL A 319 7.68 4.32 11.54
C VAL A 319 7.60 2.88 11.10
N GLU A 320 6.40 2.32 11.12
CA GLU A 320 6.12 0.97 10.71
C GLU A 320 5.53 0.93 9.30
N ARG A 321 6.02 -0.01 8.50
CA ARG A 321 5.44 -0.28 7.17
C ARG A 321 3.95 -0.62 7.30
N ASN A 322 3.14 -0.23 6.31
CA ASN A 322 1.71 -0.50 6.28
C ASN A 322 0.87 0.19 7.39
N TYR A 323 1.41 1.19 8.07
CA TYR A 323 0.66 2.05 8.99
C TYR A 323 0.38 3.43 8.39
N SER A 324 -0.76 4.02 8.80
CA SER A 324 -1.07 5.44 8.58
C SER A 324 -0.93 6.21 9.90
N TYR A 325 -0.13 7.27 9.88
CA TYR A 325 0.06 8.19 10.98
C TYR A 325 -0.57 9.53 10.63
N GLU A 326 -1.68 9.87 11.29
CA GLU A 326 -2.41 11.11 11.05
C GLU A 326 -2.22 12.07 12.22
N PHE A 327 -1.38 13.08 12.00
CA PHE A 327 -1.10 14.13 12.98
C PHE A 327 -2.10 15.27 12.80
N THR A 328 -2.85 15.59 13.85
CA THR A 328 -3.80 16.71 13.87
C THR A 328 -3.36 17.75 14.88
N ILE A 329 -2.89 18.90 14.43
CA ILE A 329 -2.51 20.04 15.28
C ILE A 329 -3.76 20.67 15.88
N THR A 330 -3.88 20.59 17.20
CA THR A 330 -5.05 21.04 17.97
C THR A 330 -4.85 22.42 18.58
N SER A 331 -3.62 22.80 18.93
CA SER A 331 -3.28 24.17 19.33
C SER A 331 -1.81 24.52 19.06
N VAL A 332 -1.52 25.82 19.09
CA VAL A 332 -0.18 26.38 18.93
C VAL A 332 0.11 27.36 20.07
N ASP A 333 1.19 27.12 20.81
CA ASP A 333 1.51 27.84 22.04
C ASP A 333 2.56 28.95 21.82
N GLY A 334 3.22 28.96 20.66
CA GLY A 334 4.24 29.95 20.33
C GLY A 334 4.64 29.95 18.87
N TYR A 335 5.36 31.00 18.46
CA TYR A 335 5.93 31.08 17.11
C TYR A 335 7.01 30.02 16.92
N GLY A 336 7.05 29.45 15.71
CA GLY A 336 8.14 28.60 15.27
C GLY A 336 9.40 29.39 14.86
N TYR A 337 10.25 28.74 14.10
CA TYR A 337 11.53 29.29 13.63
C TYR A 337 11.35 30.13 12.37
N ALA A 338 12.24 31.11 12.19
CA ALA A 338 12.26 31.96 11.00
C ALA A 338 12.79 31.24 9.75
N THR A 339 13.65 30.23 9.93
CA THR A 339 14.27 29.49 8.83
C THR A 339 14.22 27.98 9.07
N VAL A 340 14.22 27.20 7.98
CA VAL A 340 14.35 25.73 8.03
C VAL A 340 15.68 25.32 8.67
N ALA A 341 16.76 26.08 8.45
CA ALA A 341 18.07 25.80 9.02
C ALA A 341 18.06 25.89 10.56
N ASP A 342 17.35 26.87 11.12
CA ASP A 342 17.19 27.02 12.57
C ASP A 342 16.27 25.92 13.13
N ALA A 343 15.18 25.61 12.42
CA ALA A 343 14.29 24.52 12.78
C ALA A 343 15.04 23.18 12.86
N LYS A 344 15.91 22.85 11.89
CA LYS A 344 16.71 21.61 11.90
C LYS A 344 17.62 21.48 13.13
N LYS A 345 18.28 22.57 13.51
CA LYS A 345 19.21 22.62 14.67
C LYS A 345 18.49 22.55 16.02
N SER A 346 17.20 22.86 16.04
CA SER A 346 16.41 22.91 17.26
C SER A 346 15.95 21.53 17.76
N ILE A 347 15.47 21.51 19.01
CA ILE A 347 14.65 20.40 19.49
C ILE A 347 13.31 20.39 18.76
N ALA A 348 12.65 19.24 18.74
CA ALA A 348 11.37 19.15 18.08
C ALA A 348 10.31 20.03 18.81
N SER A 349 9.57 20.81 18.02
CA SER A 349 8.51 21.75 18.39
C SER A 349 7.24 21.09 18.92
N ASN A 350 7.29 19.81 19.30
CA ASN A 350 6.17 19.09 19.92
C ASN A 350 5.78 19.68 21.30
N THR A 351 6.48 20.72 21.76
CA THR A 351 6.14 21.56 22.92
C THR A 351 5.48 22.90 22.54
N SER A 352 5.70 23.40 21.31
CA SER A 352 5.06 24.61 20.79
C SER A 352 3.82 24.29 19.95
N LEU A 353 3.69 23.04 19.51
CA LEU A 353 2.53 22.49 18.83
C LEU A 353 1.94 21.37 19.69
N ASN A 354 0.66 21.50 20.05
CA ASN A 354 -0.11 20.39 20.58
C ASN A 354 -0.82 19.72 19.42
N TYR A 355 -0.71 18.40 19.35
CA TYR A 355 -1.33 17.61 18.30
C TYR A 355 -1.72 16.24 18.83
N GLN A 356 -2.71 15.64 18.20
CA GLN A 356 -3.12 14.27 18.41
C GLN A 356 -2.63 13.42 17.24
N VAL A 357 -2.35 12.15 17.51
CA VAL A 357 -1.93 11.19 16.48
C VAL A 357 -2.92 10.05 16.45
N LEU A 358 -3.56 9.85 15.31
CA LEU A 358 -4.29 8.63 15.03
C LEU A 358 -3.33 7.69 14.28
N ILE A 359 -3.01 6.56 14.92
CA ILE A 359 -2.21 5.49 14.33
C ILE A 359 -3.17 4.41 13.88
N GLN A 360 -3.25 4.18 12.58
CA GLN A 360 -4.05 3.10 12.02
C GLN A 360 -3.11 2.01 11.56
N ASP A 361 -3.25 0.82 12.16
CA ASP A 361 -2.75 -0.38 11.50
C ASP A 361 -3.70 -0.67 10.35
N ASN A 362 -3.23 -0.42 9.13
CA ASN A 362 -4.08 -0.66 7.97
C ASN A 362 -4.38 -2.15 7.83
N SER A 363 -3.57 -3.05 8.41
CA SER A 363 -3.80 -4.51 8.52
C SER A 363 -4.72 -4.97 9.64
N GLY A 364 -5.16 -4.07 10.53
CA GLY A 364 -6.01 -4.44 11.65
C GLY A 364 -7.50 -4.63 11.29
N TYR A 365 -7.95 -4.16 10.13
CA TYR A 365 -9.39 -4.10 9.85
C TYR A 365 -9.93 -5.33 9.13
N GLU A 366 -10.91 -6.01 9.73
CA GLU A 366 -11.87 -6.80 8.96
C GLU A 366 -12.89 -5.85 8.32
N ILE A 367 -12.92 -5.84 6.99
CA ILE A 367 -13.75 -4.92 6.22
C ILE A 367 -14.87 -5.69 5.52
N GLN A 368 -16.11 -5.26 5.74
CA GLN A 368 -17.25 -5.57 4.89
C GLN A 368 -17.66 -4.33 4.09
N ALA A 369 -17.82 -4.48 2.78
CA ALA A 369 -18.25 -3.39 1.91
C ALA A 369 -19.45 -3.80 1.07
N ASN A 370 -20.27 -2.81 0.70
CA ASN A 370 -21.20 -2.89 -0.42
C ASN A 370 -20.77 -1.88 -1.49
N ASN A 371 -21.53 -1.75 -2.59
CA ASN A 371 -21.20 -0.82 -3.68
C ASN A 371 -21.14 0.65 -3.26
N ASP A 372 -21.74 1.01 -2.11
CA ASP A 372 -21.97 2.39 -1.71
C ASP A 372 -21.19 2.81 -0.45
N TYR A 373 -20.87 1.85 0.44
CA TYR A 373 -20.25 2.09 1.75
C TYR A 373 -19.41 0.90 2.21
N TYR A 374 -18.50 1.14 3.16
CA TYR A 374 -17.81 0.09 3.90
C TYR A 374 -17.93 0.23 5.42
N LEU A 375 -17.67 -0.90 6.07
CA LEU A 375 -17.59 -1.05 7.52
C LEU A 375 -16.31 -1.82 7.85
N GLY A 376 -15.43 -1.24 8.66
CA GLY A 376 -14.22 -1.86 9.16
C GLY A 376 -14.24 -2.02 10.68
N VAL A 377 -13.75 -3.14 11.20
CA VAL A 377 -13.53 -3.36 12.65
C VAL A 377 -12.07 -3.69 12.92
N THR A 378 -11.44 -3.02 13.91
CA THR A 378 -10.00 -3.19 14.23
C THR A 378 -9.61 -4.57 14.76
N ASN A 379 -10.58 -5.36 15.21
CA ASN A 379 -10.41 -6.74 15.66
C ASN A 379 -11.74 -7.45 15.50
N SER A 380 -11.74 -8.68 14.97
CA SER A 380 -12.93 -9.55 14.94
C SER A 380 -13.05 -10.48 16.14
N HIS A 381 -12.01 -10.52 16.98
CA HIS A 381 -11.95 -11.31 18.19
C HIS A 381 -11.23 -10.53 19.30
N TYR A 382 -11.81 -10.51 20.49
CA TYR A 382 -11.26 -9.85 21.67
C TYR A 382 -11.34 -10.80 22.88
N GLU A 383 -10.18 -11.13 23.46
CA GLU A 383 -10.07 -11.92 24.69
C GLU A 383 -9.50 -11.05 25.81
N LEU A 384 -10.17 -11.00 26.96
CA LEU A 384 -9.77 -10.22 28.12
C LEU A 384 -9.65 -11.12 29.36
N TYR A 385 -8.46 -11.11 29.98
CA TYR A 385 -8.21 -11.70 31.29
C TYR A 385 -8.08 -10.58 32.33
N ALA A 386 -9.21 -10.05 32.81
CA ALA A 386 -9.23 -8.95 33.78
C ALA A 386 -9.37 -9.44 35.24
N PRO A 387 -8.71 -8.78 36.21
CA PRO A 387 -8.98 -8.99 37.63
C PRO A 387 -10.41 -8.56 37.98
N GLN A 388 -10.99 -9.13 39.05
CA GLN A 388 -12.42 -9.05 39.43
C GLN A 388 -12.92 -7.65 39.87
N ASN A 389 -12.23 -6.58 39.45
CA ASN A 389 -12.45 -5.22 39.88
C ASN A 389 -13.14 -4.50 38.71
N ASN A 390 -14.48 -4.43 38.77
CA ASN A 390 -15.36 -4.00 37.66
C ASN A 390 -15.31 -2.48 37.35
N THR A 391 -14.14 -1.82 37.39
CA THR A 391 -14.01 -0.37 37.21
C THR A 391 -13.07 0.04 36.07
N THR A 392 -12.60 -0.91 35.26
CA THR A 392 -11.67 -0.62 34.15
C THR A 392 -12.41 -0.68 32.82
N GLU A 393 -12.37 0.41 32.06
CA GLU A 393 -12.85 0.48 30.68
C GLU A 393 -11.79 -0.08 29.73
N TYR A 394 -12.22 -0.89 28.76
CA TYR A 394 -11.35 -1.44 27.73
C TYR A 394 -11.94 -1.18 26.35
N VAL A 395 -11.10 -0.77 25.40
CA VAL A 395 -11.48 -0.65 24.00
C VAL A 395 -11.38 -2.03 23.35
N ALA A 396 -12.52 -2.67 23.09
CA ALA A 396 -12.56 -3.99 22.45
C ALA A 396 -12.30 -3.92 20.93
N PHE A 397 -12.88 -2.93 20.26
CA PHE A 397 -12.69 -2.65 18.84
C PHE A 397 -13.04 -1.20 18.51
N THR A 398 -12.51 -0.69 17.41
CA THR A 398 -12.93 0.56 16.79
C THR A 398 -13.69 0.24 15.50
N LEU A 399 -14.88 0.85 15.35
CA LEU A 399 -15.70 0.74 14.16
C LEU A 399 -15.43 1.97 13.26
N VAL A 400 -15.11 1.73 12.00
CA VAL A 400 -14.88 2.80 11.01
C VAL A 400 -15.84 2.61 9.84
N THR A 401 -16.48 3.69 9.38
CA THR A 401 -17.37 3.69 8.21
C THR A 401 -17.25 5.00 7.43
N ASP A 402 -17.43 4.93 6.11
CA ASP A 402 -17.52 6.09 5.22
C ASP A 402 -18.97 6.50 4.92
N CYS A 403 -19.93 5.93 5.63
CA CYS A 403 -21.34 6.27 5.48
C CYS A 403 -21.61 7.72 5.90
N LYS A 404 -21.72 8.61 4.91
CA LYS A 404 -22.13 10.02 5.09
C LYS A 404 -23.64 10.18 5.29
N THR A 405 -24.41 9.13 5.07
CA THR A 405 -25.87 9.13 5.23
C THR A 405 -26.22 9.02 6.72
N PRO A 406 -26.95 9.98 7.29
CA PRO A 406 -27.46 9.86 8.64
C PRO A 406 -28.53 8.77 8.69
N PHE A 407 -28.30 7.71 9.47
CA PHE A 407 -29.32 6.71 9.78
C PHE A 407 -29.87 6.94 11.20
N PRO A 408 -30.91 7.78 11.37
CA PRO A 408 -31.43 8.14 12.68
C PRO A 408 -31.90 6.92 13.51
N ASP A 409 -32.34 5.84 12.84
CA ASP A 409 -32.92 4.68 13.51
C ASP A 409 -32.01 3.44 13.56
N LYS A 410 -30.75 3.52 13.10
CA LYS A 410 -29.87 2.34 12.94
C LYS A 410 -28.48 2.43 13.56
N ARG A 411 -28.22 3.39 14.44
CA ARG A 411 -26.97 3.48 15.23
C ARG A 411 -27.01 2.56 16.46
N ILE A 412 -27.35 1.27 16.29
CA ILE A 412 -27.50 0.35 17.43
C ILE A 412 -26.46 -0.75 17.32
N ILE A 413 -25.42 -0.70 18.15
CA ILE A 413 -24.56 -1.85 18.42
C ILE A 413 -25.27 -2.68 19.50
N ARG A 414 -25.63 -3.93 19.18
CA ARG A 414 -26.31 -4.83 20.13
C ARG A 414 -25.34 -5.90 20.59
N SER A 415 -25.09 -5.97 21.89
CA SER A 415 -24.52 -7.18 22.48
C SER A 415 -25.56 -8.30 22.41
N LEU A 416 -25.19 -9.46 21.87
CA LEU A 416 -25.99 -10.68 21.92
C LEU A 416 -25.71 -11.50 23.20
N THR A 417 -24.75 -11.06 24.02
CA THR A 417 -24.33 -11.74 25.25
C THR A 417 -24.78 -10.94 26.46
N THR A 418 -25.44 -11.59 27.40
CA THR A 418 -25.81 -11.02 28.69
C THR A 418 -24.57 -10.66 29.51
N GLY A 419 -24.49 -9.42 30.03
CA GLY A 419 -23.41 -8.97 30.90
C GLY A 419 -22.36 -8.05 30.24
N MET A 420 -22.46 -7.78 28.94
CA MET A 420 -21.65 -6.75 28.27
C MET A 420 -22.54 -5.56 27.90
N GLU A 421 -22.20 -4.38 28.42
CA GLU A 421 -22.79 -3.11 28.00
C GLU A 421 -21.84 -2.45 27.00
N ILE A 422 -22.34 -2.12 25.81
CA ILE A 422 -21.58 -1.41 24.79
C ILE A 422 -22.08 0.03 24.77
N THR A 423 -21.26 0.94 25.26
CA THR A 423 -21.52 2.38 25.20
C THR A 423 -20.84 2.97 23.97
N ALA A 424 -21.61 3.64 23.12
CA ALA A 424 -21.00 4.53 22.13
C ALA A 424 -20.27 5.68 22.86
N PRO A 425 -19.13 6.19 22.33
CA PRO A 425 -18.51 7.40 22.88
C PRO A 425 -19.54 8.53 22.93
N SER A 426 -19.45 9.41 23.93
CA SER A 426 -20.39 10.52 24.14
C SER A 426 -20.51 11.47 22.94
N ASP A 427 -19.55 11.44 22.02
CA ASP A 427 -19.42 12.41 20.93
C ASP A 427 -19.16 11.72 19.57
N GLY A 428 -20.16 10.99 19.06
CA GLY A 428 -20.18 10.37 17.72
C GLY A 428 -21.23 10.93 16.76
#